data_AF-A0A402BSA5-F1
#
_entry.id   AF-A0A402BSA5-F1
#
_cell.length_a   1.000
_cell.length_b   1.000
_cell.length_c   1.000
_cell.angle_alpha   90.00
_cell.angle_beta   90.00
_cell.angle_gamma   90.00
#
_symmetry.space_group_name_H-M   'P 1'
#
loop_
_entity.id
_entity.type
_entity.pdbx_description
1 polymer ?
#
loop_
_entity_poly.entity_id
_entity_poly.type
_entity_poly.pdbx_seq_one_letter_code
_entity_poly.pdbx_strand_id
1 'polypeptide(L)'
;MYLDRTDIELLYRDSLLALKFVLEQSGVSSWSKWIATDLAKWEIEKSVRHHLSAYGGMGSLNDLIICTENKHSITKSQEPWVNSLLLDLCSLCYTFAVSLNDQKEITLEEIVKGMGRYSYKLQGWRCLSCGYAELSVNELESYVAHVLVRNGITQAMISSNLIYYTEKTFQLDIPEVQEYRGNLKKVITKSNIVISNRTGWLRPCPICNSEDTAVYRWEKQKRKGLLFHTEVFEPSEDNLSMH
;
A
#
# COMPACT_ATOMS: atom_id res chain seq x y z
N MET A 1 -2.86 19.88 12.62
CA MET A 1 -3.67 19.40 13.77
C MET A 1 -2.78 18.50 14.59
N TYR A 2 -2.53 18.86 15.84
CA TYR A 2 -1.87 17.98 16.81
C TYR A 2 -2.91 17.03 17.37
N LEU A 3 -2.53 15.77 17.54
CA LEU A 3 -3.33 14.81 18.28
C LEU A 3 -2.84 14.81 19.71
N ASP A 4 -3.77 14.96 20.65
CA ASP A 4 -3.41 14.83 22.06
C ASP A 4 -3.15 13.36 22.41
N ARG A 5 -2.71 13.11 23.64
CA ARG A 5 -2.42 11.75 24.09
C ARG A 5 -3.65 10.85 24.00
N THR A 6 -4.84 11.32 24.37
CA THR A 6 -6.06 10.52 24.36
C THR A 6 -6.45 10.14 22.94
N ASP A 7 -6.32 11.05 21.98
CA ASP A 7 -6.51 10.76 20.56
C ASP A 7 -5.56 9.65 20.09
N ILE A 8 -4.27 9.75 20.43
CA ILE A 8 -3.24 8.76 20.06
C ILE A 8 -3.56 7.39 20.68
N GLU A 9 -3.99 7.36 21.94
CA GLU A 9 -4.36 6.11 22.63
C GLU A 9 -5.56 5.41 21.95
N LEU A 10 -6.56 6.18 21.51
CA LEU A 10 -7.73 5.66 20.78
C LEU A 10 -7.33 5.15 19.40
N LEU A 11 -6.59 5.95 18.63
CA LEU A 11 -6.15 5.58 17.28
C LEU A 11 -5.20 4.39 17.27
N TYR A 12 -4.33 4.27 18.27
CA TYR A 12 -3.49 3.07 18.43
C TYR A 12 -4.35 1.83 18.61
N ARG A 13 -5.34 1.89 19.50
CA ARG A 13 -6.25 0.77 19.76
C ARG A 13 -7.05 0.40 18.51
N ASP A 14 -7.63 1.38 17.82
CA ASP A 14 -8.43 1.15 16.61
C ASP A 14 -7.56 0.60 15.46
N SER A 15 -6.32 1.05 15.34
CA SER A 15 -5.36 0.53 14.37
C SER A 15 -5.01 -0.94 14.65
N LEU A 16 -4.79 -1.31 15.92
CA LEU A 16 -4.57 -2.72 16.31
C LEU A 16 -5.80 -3.59 16.04
N LEU A 17 -7.02 -3.09 16.31
CA LEU A 17 -8.25 -3.82 16.02
C LEU A 17 -8.43 -4.03 14.51
N ALA A 18 -8.21 -3.01 13.69
CA ALA A 18 -8.26 -3.11 12.24
C ALA A 18 -7.19 -4.08 11.70
N LEU A 19 -5.95 -4.00 12.20
CA LEU A 19 -4.87 -4.91 11.83
C LEU A 19 -5.19 -6.36 12.20
N LYS A 20 -5.68 -6.58 13.43
CA LYS A 20 -6.12 -7.89 13.90
C LYS A 20 -7.19 -8.46 12.99
N PHE A 21 -8.20 -7.66 12.62
CA PHE A 21 -9.26 -8.05 11.69
C PHE A 21 -8.67 -8.55 10.36
N VAL A 22 -7.78 -7.77 9.73
CA VAL A 22 -7.14 -8.15 8.45
C VAL A 22 -6.40 -9.48 8.57
N LEU A 23 -5.61 -9.66 9.64
CA LEU A 23 -4.85 -10.89 9.87
C LEU A 23 -5.77 -12.10 10.12
N GLU A 24 -6.82 -11.93 10.91
CA GLU A 24 -7.82 -12.95 11.21
C GLU A 24 -8.57 -13.40 9.96
N GLN A 25 -9.13 -12.45 9.21
CA GLN A 25 -9.90 -12.77 8.00
C GLN A 25 -9.02 -13.35 6.90
N SER A 26 -7.72 -13.04 6.90
CA SER A 26 -6.75 -13.63 5.98
C SER A 26 -6.22 -14.99 6.43
N GLY A 27 -6.62 -15.50 7.61
CA GLY A 27 -6.14 -16.79 8.13
C GLY A 27 -4.72 -16.77 8.70
N VAL A 28 -4.13 -15.59 8.96
CA VAL A 28 -2.78 -15.43 9.52
C VAL A 28 -2.82 -15.53 11.05
N SER A 29 -3.15 -16.72 11.54
CA SER A 29 -3.53 -16.93 12.94
C SER A 29 -2.43 -16.62 13.98
N SER A 30 -1.15 -16.84 13.65
CA SER A 30 -0.03 -16.54 14.55
C SER A 30 0.07 -15.05 14.83
N TRP A 31 0.05 -14.23 13.77
CA TRP A 31 0.10 -12.78 13.88
C TRP A 31 -1.17 -12.19 14.47
N SER A 32 -2.35 -12.71 14.14
CA SER A 32 -3.58 -12.24 14.80
C SER A 32 -3.53 -12.45 16.33
N LYS A 33 -3.07 -13.63 16.80
CA LYS A 33 -2.89 -13.90 18.23
C LYS A 33 -1.85 -12.98 18.88
N TRP A 34 -0.80 -12.64 18.14
CA TRP A 34 0.20 -11.67 18.58
C TRP A 34 -0.45 -10.30 18.82
N ILE A 35 -1.20 -9.78 17.84
CA ILE A 35 -1.91 -8.49 17.97
C ILE A 35 -2.97 -8.53 19.08
N ALA A 36 -3.64 -9.68 19.30
CA ALA A 36 -4.55 -9.84 20.43
C ALA A 36 -3.82 -9.70 21.79
N THR A 37 -2.56 -10.16 21.87
CA THR A 37 -1.72 -9.97 23.05
C THR A 37 -1.32 -8.50 23.21
N ASP A 38 -1.02 -7.81 22.11
CA ASP A 38 -0.74 -6.37 22.14
C ASP A 38 -1.92 -5.55 22.67
N LEU A 39 -3.13 -5.85 22.19
CA LEU A 39 -4.36 -5.23 22.68
C LEU A 39 -4.54 -5.45 24.19
N ALA A 40 -4.39 -6.69 24.68
CA ALA A 40 -4.55 -6.99 26.10
C ALA A 40 -3.51 -6.26 26.96
N LYS A 41 -2.24 -6.21 26.52
CA LYS A 41 -1.18 -5.48 27.23
C LYS A 41 -1.41 -3.97 27.21
N TRP A 42 -1.92 -3.44 26.12
CA TRP A 42 -2.30 -2.04 26.04
C TRP A 42 -3.44 -1.70 27.00
N GLU A 43 -4.49 -2.52 27.04
CA GLU A 43 -5.67 -2.28 27.89
C GLU A 43 -5.35 -2.40 29.39
N ILE A 44 -4.48 -3.33 29.79
CA ILE A 44 -4.15 -3.60 31.19
C ILE A 44 -2.98 -2.74 31.69
N GLU A 45 -1.90 -2.66 30.91
CA GLU A 45 -0.62 -2.12 31.35
C GLU A 45 -0.26 -0.79 30.68
N LYS A 46 -1.04 -0.36 29.66
CA LYS A 46 -0.68 0.76 28.76
C LYS A 46 0.72 0.57 28.16
N SER A 47 1.07 -0.67 27.85
CA SER A 47 2.39 -1.07 27.34
C SER A 47 2.35 -1.38 25.85
N VAL A 48 3.26 -0.77 25.11
CA VAL A 48 3.46 -0.96 23.66
C VAL A 48 4.73 -1.77 23.33
N ARG A 49 5.47 -2.21 24.35
CA ARG A 49 6.79 -2.85 24.18
C ARG A 49 6.71 -4.18 23.43
N HIS A 50 5.69 -4.98 23.71
CA HIS A 50 5.47 -6.25 23.01
C HIS A 50 5.17 -6.01 21.53
N HIS A 51 4.33 -5.01 21.23
CA HIS A 51 4.01 -4.63 19.87
C HIS A 51 5.26 -4.15 19.12
N LEU A 52 6.05 -3.24 19.71
CA LEU A 52 7.29 -2.74 19.09
C LEU A 52 8.32 -3.85 18.82
N SER A 53 8.32 -4.93 19.62
CA SER A 53 9.21 -6.08 19.39
C SER A 53 8.84 -6.92 18.16
N ALA A 54 7.67 -6.68 17.55
CA ALA A 54 7.27 -7.32 16.30
C ALA A 54 7.98 -6.76 15.05
N TYR A 55 8.71 -5.66 15.19
CA TYR A 55 9.38 -4.93 14.12
C TYR A 55 10.91 -5.07 14.24
N GLY A 56 11.59 -5.32 13.13
CA GLY A 56 13.05 -5.43 13.08
C GLY A 56 13.56 -6.85 13.31
N GLY A 57 13.68 -7.62 12.23
CA GLY A 57 14.17 -8.99 12.23
C GLY A 57 13.63 -9.74 11.02
N MET A 58 14.24 -10.86 10.65
CA MET A 58 13.72 -11.71 9.59
C MET A 58 12.38 -12.33 10.02
N GLY A 59 11.34 -12.15 9.19
CA GLY A 59 10.01 -12.65 9.49
C GLY A 59 9.24 -11.77 10.46
N SER A 60 9.62 -10.50 10.55
CA SER A 60 8.91 -9.47 11.32
C SER A 60 7.52 -9.19 10.72
N LEU A 61 6.66 -8.50 11.47
CA LEU A 61 5.30 -8.20 11.03
C LEU A 61 5.27 -7.42 9.70
N ASN A 62 6.26 -6.55 9.47
CA ASN A 62 6.42 -5.78 8.24
C ASN A 62 6.99 -6.59 7.06
N ASP A 63 7.40 -7.85 7.25
CA ASP A 63 7.81 -8.77 6.19
C ASP A 63 6.64 -9.63 5.66
N LEU A 64 5.48 -9.57 6.32
CA LEU A 64 4.33 -10.39 5.98
C LEU A 64 3.75 -9.99 4.63
N ILE A 65 3.62 -10.97 3.75
CA ILE A 65 2.88 -10.85 2.48
C ILE A 65 1.70 -11.82 2.53
N ILE A 66 0.49 -11.28 2.34
CA ILE A 66 -0.73 -12.06 2.33
C ILE A 66 -1.08 -12.42 0.88
N CYS A 67 -0.84 -13.66 0.48
CA CYS A 67 -1.23 -14.17 -0.83
C CYS A 67 -1.83 -15.58 -0.77
N THR A 68 -2.52 -15.95 -1.83
CA THR A 68 -3.12 -17.28 -1.99
C THR A 68 -2.08 -18.39 -2.16
N GLU A 69 -0.89 -18.10 -2.70
CA GLU A 69 0.24 -19.05 -2.75
C GLU A 69 0.67 -19.49 -1.34
N ASN A 70 0.57 -18.59 -0.36
CA ASN A 70 0.84 -18.88 1.04
C ASN A 70 -0.35 -19.54 1.76
N LYS A 71 -1.40 -19.95 1.02
CA LYS A 71 -2.62 -20.60 1.52
C LYS A 71 -3.43 -19.74 2.51
N HIS A 72 -3.27 -18.42 2.43
CA HIS A 72 -4.09 -17.48 3.20
C HIS A 72 -5.53 -17.45 2.67
N SER A 73 -6.48 -17.14 3.56
CA SER A 73 -7.93 -17.17 3.32
C SER A 73 -8.43 -15.93 2.58
N ILE A 74 -7.84 -15.63 1.44
CA ILE A 74 -8.23 -14.51 0.56
C ILE A 74 -8.36 -15.00 -0.88
N THR A 75 -8.95 -14.18 -1.74
CA THR A 75 -8.97 -14.40 -3.20
C THR A 75 -7.82 -13.68 -3.88
N LYS A 76 -7.48 -14.10 -5.12
CA LYS A 76 -6.49 -13.42 -5.96
C LYS A 76 -6.79 -11.92 -6.15
N SER A 77 -8.05 -11.57 -6.32
CA SER A 77 -8.49 -10.17 -6.46
C SER A 77 -8.31 -9.36 -5.18
N GLN A 78 -8.30 -9.99 -4.01
CA GLN A 78 -8.11 -9.31 -2.72
C GLN A 78 -6.64 -9.04 -2.39
N GLU A 79 -5.70 -9.79 -2.95
CA GLU A 79 -4.26 -9.67 -2.65
C GLU A 79 -3.74 -8.23 -2.62
N PRO A 80 -3.90 -7.40 -3.68
CA PRO A 80 -3.35 -6.03 -3.67
C PRO A 80 -3.97 -5.14 -2.58
N TRP A 81 -5.26 -5.33 -2.29
CA TRP A 81 -6.01 -4.55 -1.31
C TRP A 81 -5.65 -4.91 0.12
N VAL A 82 -5.59 -6.21 0.40
CA VAL A 82 -5.23 -6.74 1.73
C VAL A 82 -3.78 -6.41 2.07
N ASN A 83 -2.85 -6.50 1.12
CA ASN A 83 -1.46 -6.11 1.38
C ASN A 83 -1.30 -4.59 1.53
N SER A 84 -2.08 -3.78 0.82
CA SER A 84 -2.09 -2.33 1.02
C SER A 84 -2.64 -1.96 2.40
N LEU A 85 -3.72 -2.63 2.85
CA LEU A 85 -4.25 -2.46 4.22
C LEU A 85 -3.21 -2.85 5.26
N LEU A 86 -2.59 -4.03 5.09
CA LEU A 86 -1.58 -4.54 6.00
C LEU A 86 -0.42 -3.56 6.15
N LEU A 87 0.16 -3.09 5.03
CA LEU A 87 1.27 -2.14 5.03
C LEU A 87 0.95 -0.87 5.83
N ASP A 88 -0.22 -0.29 5.55
CA ASP A 88 -0.60 1.00 6.10
C ASP A 88 -1.03 0.90 7.56
N LEU A 89 -1.78 -0.14 7.92
CA LEU A 89 -2.14 -0.42 9.31
C LEU A 89 -0.91 -0.75 10.16
N CYS A 90 0.02 -1.56 9.66
CA CYS A 90 1.29 -1.82 10.35
C CYS A 90 2.08 -0.53 10.60
N SER A 91 2.08 0.39 9.62
CA SER A 91 2.78 1.68 9.76
C SER A 91 2.08 2.61 10.76
N LEU A 92 0.74 2.65 10.77
CA LEU A 92 -0.03 3.39 11.78
C LEU A 92 0.23 2.84 13.18
N CYS A 93 0.05 1.52 13.37
CA CYS A 93 0.30 0.87 14.66
C CYS A 93 1.71 1.17 15.17
N TYR A 94 2.72 1.09 14.31
CA TYR A 94 4.11 1.40 14.69
C TYR A 94 4.27 2.87 15.08
N THR A 95 3.76 3.79 14.27
CA THR A 95 3.89 5.24 14.49
C THR A 95 3.27 5.65 15.82
N PHE A 96 2.06 5.16 16.12
CA PHE A 96 1.41 5.43 17.40
C PHE A 96 2.13 4.76 18.58
N ALA A 97 2.58 3.52 18.41
CA ALA A 97 3.33 2.83 19.46
C ALA A 97 4.63 3.57 19.83
N VAL A 98 5.38 4.07 18.84
CA VAL A 98 6.59 4.88 19.09
C VAL A 98 6.24 6.17 19.82
N SER A 99 5.23 6.90 19.35
CA SER A 99 4.75 8.12 20.01
C SER A 99 4.33 7.89 21.47
N LEU A 100 3.61 6.80 21.76
CA LEU A 100 3.21 6.41 23.12
C LEU A 100 4.39 6.00 23.99
N ASN A 101 5.35 5.25 23.44
CA ASN A 101 6.56 4.84 24.15
C ASN A 101 7.43 6.04 24.54
N ASP A 102 7.57 7.00 23.62
CA ASP A 102 8.42 8.16 23.78
C ASP A 102 7.69 9.34 24.45
N GLN A 103 6.39 9.18 24.74
CA GLN A 103 5.51 10.20 25.30
C GLN A 103 5.50 11.51 24.48
N LYS A 104 5.52 11.38 23.16
CA LYS A 104 5.64 12.49 22.21
C LYS A 104 4.32 12.72 21.47
N GLU A 105 3.80 13.93 21.49
CA GLU A 105 2.70 14.36 20.61
C GLU A 105 3.12 14.30 19.13
N ILE A 106 2.17 13.94 18.27
CA ILE A 106 2.40 13.84 16.82
C ILE A 106 1.30 14.54 16.04
N THR A 107 1.68 15.06 14.89
CA THR A 107 0.76 15.69 13.95
C THR A 107 0.24 14.69 12.92
N LEU A 108 -0.91 15.00 12.32
CA LEU A 108 -1.42 14.24 11.17
C LEU A 108 -0.40 14.11 10.03
N GLU A 109 0.40 15.16 9.79
CA GLU A 109 1.44 15.14 8.77
C GLU A 109 2.56 14.16 9.10
N GLU A 110 3.01 14.13 10.36
CA GLU A 110 4.00 13.15 10.83
C GLU A 110 3.47 11.72 10.73
N ILE A 111 2.19 11.49 11.03
CA ILE A 111 1.54 10.17 10.88
C ILE A 111 1.58 9.73 9.43
N VAL A 112 1.07 10.57 8.53
CA VAL A 112 1.02 10.29 7.09
C VAL A 112 2.42 10.07 6.53
N LYS A 113 3.41 10.85 6.98
CA LYS A 113 4.82 10.68 6.61
C LYS A 113 5.40 9.37 7.15
N GLY A 114 5.02 8.96 8.36
CA GLY A 114 5.42 7.71 9.00
C GLY A 114 4.92 6.47 8.25
N MET A 115 3.81 6.60 7.52
CA MET A 115 3.34 5.53 6.64
C MET A 115 4.20 5.34 5.37
N GLY A 116 5.20 6.20 5.14
CA GLY A 116 6.10 6.14 4.00
C GLY A 116 5.66 7.05 2.84
N ARG A 117 6.41 7.02 1.73
CA ARG A 117 6.10 7.88 0.58
C ARG A 117 4.78 7.43 -0.09
N TYR A 118 3.93 8.40 -0.43
CA TYR A 118 2.75 8.20 -1.29
C TYR A 118 3.09 7.69 -2.70
N SER A 119 4.35 7.83 -3.11
CA SER A 119 4.82 7.46 -4.44
C SER A 119 5.06 5.95 -4.54
N TYR A 120 4.01 5.14 -4.39
CA TYR A 120 4.04 3.83 -5.00
C TYR A 120 4.18 4.05 -6.50
N LYS A 121 5.34 3.67 -7.02
CA LYS A 121 5.66 3.88 -8.43
C LYS A 121 4.96 2.79 -9.22
N LEU A 122 4.37 3.18 -10.34
CA LEU A 122 3.85 2.19 -11.27
C LEU A 122 5.05 1.42 -11.81
N GLN A 123 5.06 0.10 -11.67
CA GLN A 123 6.15 -0.72 -12.17
C GLN A 123 5.70 -1.49 -13.43
N GLY A 124 6.64 -2.06 -14.16
CA GLY A 124 6.35 -2.87 -15.34
C GLY A 124 7.61 -3.20 -16.10
N TRP A 125 7.44 -3.71 -17.31
CA TRP A 125 8.54 -4.02 -18.21
C TRP A 125 8.74 -2.92 -19.24
N ARG A 126 10.01 -2.66 -19.57
CA ARG A 126 10.40 -1.79 -20.68
C ARG A 126 11.44 -2.50 -21.54
N CYS A 127 11.27 -2.46 -22.85
CA CYS A 127 12.33 -2.80 -23.79
C CYS A 127 13.25 -1.59 -23.94
N LEU A 128 14.54 -1.80 -23.69
CA LEU A 128 15.55 -0.74 -23.78
C LEU A 128 15.93 -0.44 -25.23
N SER A 129 15.74 -1.40 -26.16
CA SER A 129 16.03 -1.18 -27.58
C SER A 129 14.97 -0.37 -28.33
N CYS A 130 13.66 -0.61 -28.09
CA CYS A 130 12.58 0.07 -28.83
C CYS A 130 11.66 0.94 -27.95
N GLY A 131 11.84 0.94 -26.63
CA GLY A 131 11.03 1.74 -25.71
C GLY A 131 9.64 1.18 -25.42
N TYR A 132 9.26 0.02 -25.98
CA TYR A 132 8.00 -0.66 -25.66
C TYR A 132 7.87 -0.84 -24.15
N ALA A 133 6.76 -0.38 -23.58
CA ALA A 133 6.49 -0.47 -22.15
C ALA A 133 5.18 -1.22 -21.92
N GLU A 134 5.19 -2.14 -20.97
CA GLU A 134 3.98 -2.83 -20.53
C GLU A 134 3.93 -3.00 -19.01
N LEU A 135 2.72 -3.03 -18.47
CA LEU A 135 2.46 -3.41 -17.08
C LEU A 135 1.39 -4.49 -17.04
N SER A 136 1.47 -5.33 -16.01
CA SER A 136 0.48 -6.39 -15.80
C SER A 136 -0.80 -5.82 -15.18
N VAL A 137 -1.94 -6.48 -15.41
CA VAL A 137 -3.18 -6.14 -14.70
C VAL A 137 -3.00 -6.20 -13.18
N ASN A 138 -2.19 -7.13 -12.66
CA ASN A 138 -1.91 -7.20 -11.21
C ASN A 138 -1.21 -5.95 -10.71
N GLU A 139 -0.26 -5.42 -11.47
CA GLU A 139 0.47 -4.19 -11.12
C GLU A 139 -0.44 -2.95 -11.16
N LEU A 140 -1.37 -2.90 -12.12
CA LEU A 140 -2.42 -1.90 -12.12
C LEU A 140 -3.25 -1.96 -10.84
N GLU A 141 -3.70 -3.17 -10.45
CA GLU A 141 -4.52 -3.34 -9.25
C GLU A 141 -3.73 -3.03 -7.97
N SER A 142 -2.45 -3.39 -7.88
CA SER A 142 -1.56 -2.99 -6.77
C SER A 142 -1.44 -1.48 -6.65
N TYR A 143 -1.25 -0.77 -7.77
CA TYR A 143 -1.19 0.69 -7.77
C TYR A 143 -2.52 1.31 -7.33
N VAL A 144 -3.65 0.83 -7.86
CA VAL A 144 -4.99 1.31 -7.49
C VAL A 144 -5.25 1.09 -6.01
N ALA A 145 -4.99 -0.13 -5.52
CA ALA A 145 -5.16 -0.48 -4.12
C ALA A 145 -4.32 0.42 -3.22
N HIS A 146 -3.03 0.58 -3.52
CA HIS A 146 -2.16 1.42 -2.70
C HIS A 146 -2.68 2.86 -2.56
N VAL A 147 -3.06 3.49 -3.67
CA VAL A 147 -3.53 4.89 -3.64
C VAL A 147 -4.85 5.01 -2.89
N LEU A 148 -5.83 4.16 -3.19
CA LEU A 148 -7.17 4.27 -2.60
C LEU A 148 -7.17 3.87 -1.12
N VAL A 149 -6.43 2.82 -0.75
CA VAL A 149 -6.32 2.35 0.64
C VAL A 149 -5.65 3.38 1.52
N ARG A 150 -4.53 3.95 1.08
CA ARG A 150 -3.82 5.01 1.82
C ARG A 150 -4.72 6.21 2.09
N ASN A 151 -5.36 6.72 1.03
CA ASN A 151 -6.26 7.86 1.14
C ASN A 151 -7.41 7.54 2.09
N GLY A 152 -8.04 6.37 1.93
CA GLY A 152 -9.17 5.96 2.73
C GLY A 152 -8.82 5.71 4.20
N ILE A 153 -7.69 5.07 4.50
CA ILE A 153 -7.19 4.93 5.88
C ILE A 153 -6.97 6.29 6.52
N THR A 154 -6.35 7.23 5.80
CA THR A 154 -6.08 8.58 6.33
C THR A 154 -7.39 9.30 6.66
N GLN A 155 -8.38 9.26 5.76
CA GLN A 155 -9.70 9.85 6.01
C GLN A 155 -10.46 9.12 7.13
N ALA A 156 -10.31 7.80 7.20
CA ALA A 156 -11.05 6.98 8.13
C ALA A 156 -10.55 7.13 9.58
N MET A 157 -9.25 7.34 9.73
CA MET A 157 -8.63 7.72 11.00
C MET A 157 -9.18 9.06 11.51
N ILE A 158 -9.27 10.07 10.65
CA ILE A 158 -9.78 11.41 11.00
C ILE A 158 -11.27 11.35 11.37
N SER A 159 -12.03 10.45 10.74
CA SER A 159 -13.47 10.31 10.92
C SER A 159 -13.87 9.23 11.94
N SER A 160 -12.91 8.66 12.67
CA SER A 160 -13.11 7.59 13.66
C SER A 160 -13.90 6.38 13.14
N ASN A 161 -13.66 5.98 11.88
CA ASN A 161 -14.33 4.83 11.23
C ASN A 161 -13.32 3.87 10.58
N LEU A 162 -12.08 3.82 11.09
CA LEU A 162 -10.99 3.01 10.55
C LEU A 162 -11.37 1.53 10.38
N ILE A 163 -11.96 0.91 11.43
CA ILE A 163 -12.36 -0.51 11.39
C ILE A 163 -13.40 -0.75 10.29
N TYR A 164 -14.44 0.09 10.21
CA TYR A 164 -15.47 -0.01 9.18
C TYR A 164 -14.89 0.12 7.77
N TYR A 165 -13.98 1.08 7.55
CA TYR A 165 -13.29 1.24 6.28
C TYR A 165 -12.44 0.01 5.93
N THR A 166 -11.73 -0.56 6.90
CA THR A 166 -10.94 -1.78 6.74
C THR A 166 -11.82 -2.97 6.33
N GLU A 167 -12.96 -3.17 6.99
CA GLU A 167 -13.92 -4.24 6.65
C GLU A 167 -14.42 -4.11 5.21
N LYS A 168 -14.83 -2.90 4.81
CA LYS A 168 -15.32 -2.61 3.47
C LYS A 168 -14.25 -2.82 2.40
N THR A 169 -13.05 -2.34 2.65
CA THR A 169 -11.90 -2.53 1.76
C THR A 169 -11.54 -4.00 1.61
N PHE A 170 -11.56 -4.77 2.71
CA PHE A 170 -11.30 -6.21 2.69
C PHE A 170 -12.32 -6.96 1.82
N GLN A 171 -13.58 -6.53 1.83
CA GLN A 171 -14.67 -7.06 1.01
C GLN A 171 -14.65 -6.54 -0.45
N LEU A 172 -13.68 -5.71 -0.82
CA LEU A 172 -13.62 -5.00 -2.12
C LEU A 172 -14.83 -4.10 -2.37
N ASP A 173 -15.52 -3.69 -1.31
CA ASP A 173 -16.64 -2.73 -1.34
C ASP A 173 -16.10 -1.31 -1.13
N ILE A 174 -15.48 -0.79 -2.20
CA ILE A 174 -14.76 0.48 -2.15
C ILE A 174 -15.42 1.43 -3.16
N PRO A 175 -16.04 2.53 -2.69
CA PRO A 175 -16.58 3.54 -3.58
C PRO A 175 -15.52 4.02 -4.57
N GLU A 176 -15.94 4.44 -5.77
CA GLU A 176 -15.08 5.08 -6.76
C GLU A 176 -13.99 4.19 -7.40
N VAL A 177 -13.79 2.94 -6.95
CA VAL A 177 -12.73 2.07 -7.48
C VAL A 177 -12.79 1.90 -9.00
N GLN A 178 -14.01 1.74 -9.54
CA GLN A 178 -14.21 1.55 -10.99
C GLN A 178 -13.88 2.82 -11.78
N GLU A 179 -14.29 3.98 -11.26
CA GLU A 179 -14.02 5.26 -11.87
C GLU A 179 -12.52 5.57 -11.85
N TYR A 180 -11.89 5.44 -10.68
CA TYR A 180 -10.45 5.66 -10.51
C TYR A 180 -9.63 4.73 -11.42
N ARG A 181 -9.95 3.43 -11.43
CA ARG A 181 -9.33 2.45 -12.33
C ARG A 181 -9.50 2.85 -13.79
N GLY A 182 -10.70 3.25 -14.20
CA GLY A 182 -10.99 3.68 -15.57
C GLY A 182 -10.18 4.91 -15.99
N ASN A 183 -10.07 5.91 -15.10
CA ASN A 183 -9.29 7.12 -15.34
C ASN A 183 -7.79 6.83 -15.38
N LEU A 184 -7.29 5.98 -14.48
CA LEU A 184 -5.89 5.57 -14.44
C LEU A 184 -5.49 4.83 -15.72
N LYS A 185 -6.33 3.91 -16.23
CA LYS A 185 -6.08 3.22 -17.51
C LYS A 185 -5.91 4.22 -18.66
N LYS A 186 -6.73 5.27 -18.74
CA LYS A 186 -6.61 6.32 -19.76
C LYS A 186 -5.27 7.06 -19.66
N VAL A 187 -4.83 7.39 -18.45
CA VAL A 187 -3.53 8.06 -18.21
C VAL A 187 -2.35 7.16 -18.61
N ILE A 188 -2.41 5.87 -18.25
CA ILE A 188 -1.39 4.87 -18.61
C ILE A 188 -1.28 4.73 -20.14
N THR A 189 -2.41 4.55 -20.83
CA THR A 189 -2.42 4.43 -22.29
C THR A 189 -1.90 5.70 -22.97
N LYS A 190 -2.29 6.89 -22.46
CA LYS A 190 -1.76 8.17 -22.94
C LYS A 190 -0.24 8.31 -22.75
N SER A 191 0.32 7.56 -21.81
CA SER A 191 1.75 7.53 -21.52
C SER A 191 2.51 6.49 -22.36
N ASN A 192 1.87 5.91 -23.38
CA ASN A 192 2.41 4.85 -24.25
C ASN A 192 2.83 3.58 -23.48
N ILE A 193 2.12 3.26 -22.39
CA ILE A 193 2.32 2.03 -21.63
C ILE A 193 1.14 1.10 -21.91
N VAL A 194 1.44 -0.15 -22.31
CA VAL A 194 0.44 -1.17 -22.60
C VAL A 194 0.04 -1.89 -21.31
N ILE A 195 -1.25 -2.18 -21.15
CA ILE A 195 -1.74 -3.02 -20.05
C ILE A 195 -1.96 -4.42 -20.59
N SER A 196 -1.34 -5.41 -19.96
CA SER A 196 -1.26 -6.79 -20.45
C SER A 196 -1.67 -7.80 -19.38
N ASN A 197 -2.21 -8.94 -19.80
CA ASN A 197 -2.45 -10.11 -18.94
C ASN A 197 -1.22 -11.04 -18.87
N ARG A 198 -0.11 -10.66 -19.53
CA ARG A 198 1.11 -11.46 -19.53
C ARG A 198 1.66 -11.59 -18.11
N THR A 199 2.08 -12.81 -17.77
CA THR A 199 2.85 -13.12 -16.58
C THR A 199 4.30 -13.45 -16.96
N GLY A 200 5.24 -13.22 -16.04
CA GLY A 200 6.66 -13.52 -16.25
C GLY A 200 7.44 -12.39 -16.94
N TRP A 201 8.56 -12.77 -17.56
CA TRP A 201 9.56 -11.86 -18.09
C TRP A 201 9.16 -11.32 -19.47
N LEU A 202 9.39 -10.03 -19.71
CA LEU A 202 9.33 -9.46 -21.06
C LEU A 202 10.61 -9.85 -21.81
N ARG A 203 10.74 -11.11 -22.24
CA ARG A 203 11.89 -11.52 -23.07
C ARG A 203 11.46 -12.67 -24.01
N PRO A 204 11.51 -12.47 -25.34
CA PRO A 204 11.91 -11.26 -26.05
C PRO A 204 10.83 -10.16 -26.06
N CYS A 205 11.21 -8.95 -26.45
CA CYS A 205 10.29 -7.84 -26.70
C CYS A 205 9.31 -8.18 -27.84
N PRO A 206 7.99 -8.01 -27.67
CA PRO A 206 7.00 -8.34 -28.69
C PRO A 206 7.01 -7.41 -29.91
N ILE A 207 7.70 -6.26 -29.84
CA ILE A 207 7.75 -5.26 -30.91
C ILE A 207 9.01 -5.37 -31.77
N CYS A 208 10.18 -5.54 -31.14
CA CYS A 208 11.47 -5.55 -31.85
C CYS A 208 12.26 -6.85 -31.70
N ASN A 209 11.71 -7.85 -30.99
CA ASN A 209 12.35 -9.13 -30.69
C ASN A 209 13.67 -9.04 -29.89
N SER A 210 14.04 -7.86 -29.39
CA SER A 210 15.21 -7.68 -28.53
C SER A 210 15.04 -8.40 -27.20
N GLU A 211 16.13 -8.96 -26.68
CA GLU A 211 16.19 -9.49 -25.32
C GLU A 211 16.53 -8.42 -24.28
N ASP A 212 16.89 -7.20 -24.72
CA ASP A 212 17.30 -6.11 -23.85
C ASP A 212 16.08 -5.42 -23.23
N THR A 213 15.67 -5.95 -22.08
CA THR A 213 14.48 -5.55 -21.35
C THR A 213 14.76 -5.46 -19.86
N ALA A 214 14.06 -4.56 -19.19
CA ALA A 214 14.25 -4.29 -17.77
C ALA A 214 12.92 -4.02 -17.06
N VAL A 215 12.91 -4.27 -15.77
CA VAL A 215 11.87 -3.74 -14.88
C VAL A 215 12.08 -2.23 -14.80
N TYR A 216 11.01 -1.48 -14.98
CA TYR A 216 11.04 -0.04 -15.07
C TYR A 216 9.93 0.56 -14.19
N ARG A 217 10.20 1.73 -13.62
CA ARG A 217 9.28 2.45 -12.73
C ARG A 217 8.88 3.77 -13.34
N TRP A 218 7.61 4.12 -13.20
CA TRP A 218 7.06 5.39 -13.64
C TRP A 218 6.40 6.15 -12.50
N GLU A 219 6.54 7.46 -12.54
CA GLU A 219 5.89 8.39 -11.63
C GLU A 219 4.83 9.20 -12.35
N LYS A 220 3.73 9.47 -11.65
CA LYS A 220 2.63 10.26 -12.18
C LYS A 220 3.01 11.73 -12.11
N GLN A 221 3.09 12.38 -13.27
CA GLN A 221 3.42 13.79 -13.42
C GLN A 221 2.21 14.60 -13.88
N LYS A 222 2.07 15.82 -13.35
CA LYS A 222 1.10 16.81 -13.83
C LYS A 222 1.82 17.80 -14.73
N ARG A 223 1.64 17.68 -16.04
CA ARG A 223 2.14 18.67 -17.00
C ARG A 223 1.17 19.85 -17.08
N LYS A 224 1.67 21.05 -16.81
CA LYS A 224 0.92 22.29 -17.10
C LYS A 224 0.93 22.53 -18.61
N GLY A 225 -0.22 22.34 -19.26
CA GLY A 225 -0.46 22.89 -20.60
C GLY A 225 -1.00 24.31 -20.51
N LEU A 226 -0.91 25.05 -21.62
CA LEU A 226 -1.42 26.43 -21.76
C LEU A 226 -2.92 26.58 -21.45
N LEU A 227 -3.70 25.50 -21.55
CA LEU A 227 -5.17 25.52 -21.32
C LEU A 227 -5.68 24.42 -20.37
N PHE A 228 -4.95 23.31 -20.19
CA PHE A 228 -5.35 22.20 -19.31
C PHE A 228 -4.12 21.52 -18.68
N HIS A 229 -4.31 20.96 -17.49
CA HIS A 229 -3.31 20.07 -16.89
C HIS A 229 -3.47 18.68 -17.50
N THR A 230 -2.37 18.09 -17.97
CA THR A 230 -2.36 16.71 -18.47
C THR A 230 -1.58 15.82 -17.52
N GLU A 231 -2.24 14.76 -17.06
CA GLU A 231 -1.58 13.72 -16.28
C GLU A 231 -0.96 12.69 -17.23
N VAL A 232 0.29 12.33 -16.97
CA VAL A 232 1.07 11.30 -17.68
C VAL A 232 1.98 10.57 -16.69
N PHE A 233 2.39 9.36 -17.05
CA PHE A 233 3.43 8.61 -16.36
C PHE A 233 4.75 8.82 -17.08
N GLU A 234 5.77 9.20 -16.32
CA GLU A 234 7.12 9.42 -16.82
C GLU A 234 8.11 8.50 -16.12
N PRO A 235 9.18 8.06 -16.81
CA PRO A 235 10.29 7.35 -16.20
C PRO A 235 10.74 7.99 -14.88
N SER A 236 10.79 7.18 -13.84
CA SER A 236 11.37 7.59 -12.56
C SER A 236 12.89 7.75 -12.65
N GLU A 237 13.45 8.68 -11.87
CA GLU A 237 14.90 8.96 -11.81
C GLU A 237 15.72 7.81 -11.20
N ASP A 238 15.09 6.93 -10.41
CA ASP A 238 15.75 5.78 -9.76
C ASP A 238 15.82 4.52 -10.62
N ASN A 239 15.34 4.59 -11.87
CA ASN A 239 15.66 3.54 -12.83
C ASN A 239 17.17 3.59 -13.12
N LEU A 240 17.83 2.43 -13.11
CA LEU A 240 19.25 2.35 -13.44
C LEU A 240 19.51 3.08 -14.77
N SER A 241 20.53 3.96 -14.75
CA SER A 241 20.92 4.75 -15.91
C SER A 241 21.26 3.83 -17.06
N MET A 242 20.68 4.14 -18.23
CA MET A 242 21.01 3.51 -19.51
C MET A 242 22.52 3.69 -19.75
N HIS A 243 23.28 2.59 -19.76
CA HIS A 243 24.65 2.56 -20.26
C HIS A 243 24.65 2.11 -21.71
#